data_AF-A0A0F3M6Q2-F1
#
_entry.id   AF-A0A0F3M6Q2-F1
#
_cell.length_a   1.000
_cell.length_b   1.000
_cell.length_c   1.000
_cell.angle_alpha   90.00
_cell.angle_beta   90.00
_cell.angle_gamma   90.00
#
_symmetry.space_group_name_H-M   'P 1'
#
loop_
_entity.id
_entity.type
_entity.pdbx_description
1 polymer ?
#
loop_
_entity_poly.entity_id
_entity_poly.type
_entity_poly.pdbx_seq_one_letter_code
_entity_poly.pdbx_strand_id
1 'polypeptide(L)'
;MNRLNRLDELNQLARNNELTEINLQEFTEEINSSCDKSFHALHWSITHGNSNIVKLLINKGVSPNIQVGAIHALSWAVITDKLEIAEILIDSGADVNQQDCYETTPLHLAIRNPDIVKLLIGKGANLNIQDNEKKTAYDLAVESNHIDAANIIRKELTQSVIKTYEDRIILANELPSVASNLKESKLFGLNTYALEEILKHLNFNDLQSLIEVCTVKLYTESNYNTDMLAMGGKLSIDDNNA
;
A
#
# COMPACT_ATOMS: atom_id res chain seq x y z
N MET A 1 -37.69 17.25 19.15
CA MET A 1 -37.14 15.89 18.96
C MET A 1 -35.70 15.91 19.46
N ASN A 2 -35.29 14.99 20.34
CA ASN A 2 -33.92 14.99 20.86
C ASN A 2 -32.93 14.49 19.79
N ARG A 3 -31.70 15.02 19.78
CA ARG A 3 -30.63 14.71 18.81
C ARG A 3 -30.42 13.21 18.56
N LEU A 4 -30.53 12.41 19.62
CA LEU A 4 -30.38 10.95 19.57
C LEU A 4 -31.44 10.29 18.67
N ASN A 5 -32.70 10.77 18.72
CA ASN A 5 -33.81 10.20 17.94
C ASN A 5 -33.66 10.51 16.44
N ARG A 6 -33.10 11.68 16.10
CA ARG A 6 -32.85 12.08 14.70
C ARG A 6 -31.77 11.23 14.03
N LEU A 7 -30.71 10.87 14.76
CA LEU A 7 -29.68 9.97 14.24
C LEU A 7 -30.17 8.52 14.11
N ASP A 8 -31.09 8.10 14.99
CA ASP A 8 -31.75 6.79 14.85
C ASP A 8 -32.65 6.75 13.61
N GLU A 9 -33.34 7.85 13.30
CA GLU A 9 -34.12 8.02 12.07
C GLU A 9 -33.22 8.02 10.82
N LEU A 10 -32.11 8.76 10.83
CA LEU A 10 -31.10 8.71 9.77
C LEU A 10 -30.63 7.27 9.50
N ASN A 11 -30.36 6.50 10.55
CA ASN A 11 -29.92 5.12 10.42
C ASN A 11 -31.00 4.18 9.91
N GLN A 12 -32.26 4.39 10.29
CA GLN A 12 -33.38 3.62 9.73
C GLN A 12 -33.54 3.90 8.23
N LEU A 13 -33.47 5.17 7.82
CA LEU A 13 -33.50 5.54 6.41
C LEU A 13 -32.32 4.94 5.64
N ALA A 14 -31.11 4.97 6.22
CA ALA A 14 -29.93 4.36 5.62
C ALA A 14 -30.09 2.86 5.45
N ARG A 15 -30.61 2.19 6.48
CA ARG A 15 -30.88 0.75 6.49
C ARG A 15 -31.96 0.34 5.48
N ASN A 16 -32.97 1.19 5.27
CA ASN A 16 -34.05 0.94 4.32
C ASN A 16 -33.71 1.37 2.89
N ASN A 17 -32.51 1.92 2.65
CA ASN A 17 -32.11 2.46 1.36
C ASN A 17 -32.95 3.68 0.89
N GLU A 18 -33.46 4.47 1.84
CA GLU A 18 -34.36 5.62 1.62
C GLU A 18 -33.64 6.97 1.84
N LEU A 19 -32.32 6.95 2.04
CA LEU A 19 -31.53 8.18 2.15
C LEU A 19 -31.51 8.91 0.81
N THR A 20 -31.93 10.17 0.86
CA THR A 20 -31.83 11.11 -0.24
C THR A 20 -30.98 12.31 0.18
N GLU A 21 -30.52 13.08 -0.80
CA GLU A 21 -29.76 14.30 -0.56
C GLU A 21 -30.55 15.30 0.31
N ILE A 22 -31.87 15.37 0.13
CA ILE A 22 -32.78 16.25 0.89
C ILE A 22 -32.79 15.85 2.37
N ASN A 23 -33.00 14.56 2.65
CA ASN A 23 -32.99 14.05 4.04
C ASN A 23 -31.64 14.34 4.71
N LEU A 24 -30.53 14.19 3.98
CA LEU A 24 -29.19 14.46 4.51
C LEU A 24 -28.87 15.94 4.73
N GLN A 25 -29.55 16.87 4.05
CA GLN A 25 -29.43 18.30 4.36
C GLN A 25 -29.96 18.62 5.76
N GLU A 26 -31.04 17.97 6.18
CA GLU A 26 -31.67 18.20 7.48
C GLU A 26 -30.85 17.66 8.67
N PHE A 27 -29.97 16.68 8.44
CA PHE A 27 -29.13 16.05 9.48
C PHE A 27 -27.70 16.61 9.58
N THR A 28 -27.42 17.76 8.95
CA THR A 28 -26.05 18.29 8.81
C THR A 28 -25.40 18.64 10.16
N GLU A 29 -26.15 19.14 11.14
CA GLU A 29 -25.62 19.49 12.47
C GLU A 29 -25.36 18.24 13.33
N GLU A 30 -26.11 17.16 13.10
CA GLU A 30 -25.98 15.89 13.80
C GLU A 30 -24.82 15.05 13.27
N ILE A 31 -24.61 15.04 11.94
CA ILE A 31 -23.49 14.35 11.29
C ILE A 31 -22.14 14.96 11.73
N ASN A 32 -22.09 16.28 11.89
CA ASN A 32 -20.88 16.99 12.32
C ASN A 32 -20.51 16.78 13.80
N SER A 33 -21.42 16.25 14.63
CA SER A 33 -20.99 15.72 15.92
C SER A 33 -20.48 14.31 15.75
N SER A 34 -19.18 14.14 15.98
CA SER A 34 -18.47 12.86 16.08
C SER A 34 -19.19 11.87 17.02
N CYS A 35 -20.20 11.16 16.52
CA CYS A 35 -20.97 10.19 17.27
C CYS A 35 -21.07 8.87 16.51
N ASP A 36 -20.98 7.77 17.26
CA ASP A 36 -20.95 6.39 16.77
C ASP A 36 -22.13 6.02 15.86
N LYS A 37 -23.26 6.72 16.01
CA LYS A 37 -24.48 6.47 15.22
C LYS A 37 -24.40 7.02 13.81
N SER A 38 -23.69 8.12 13.54
CA SER A 38 -23.50 8.64 12.18
C SER A 38 -22.69 7.66 11.30
N PHE A 39 -21.91 6.79 11.93
CA PHE A 39 -21.03 5.83 11.27
C PHE A 39 -21.81 4.65 10.67
N HIS A 40 -22.97 4.34 11.25
CA HIS A 40 -23.87 3.30 10.77
C HIS A 40 -24.54 3.71 9.44
N ALA A 41 -24.91 4.99 9.29
CA ALA A 41 -25.49 5.50 8.06
C ALA A 41 -24.53 5.36 6.86
N LEU A 42 -23.24 5.64 7.08
CA LEU A 42 -22.20 5.42 6.07
C LEU A 42 -22.07 3.93 5.72
N HIS A 43 -22.02 3.04 6.73
CA HIS A 43 -21.94 1.59 6.51
C HIS A 43 -23.10 1.02 5.70
N TRP A 44 -24.34 1.41 6.02
CA TRP A 44 -25.50 0.99 5.24
C TRP A 44 -25.43 1.56 3.81
N SER A 45 -25.01 2.81 3.64
CA SER A 45 -24.87 3.41 2.31
C SER A 45 -23.85 2.68 1.43
N ILE A 46 -22.72 2.26 2.01
CA ILE A 46 -21.71 1.41 1.33
C ILE A 46 -22.33 0.06 0.96
N THR A 47 -23.01 -0.59 1.91
CA THR A 47 -23.63 -1.92 1.71
C THR A 47 -24.63 -1.92 0.56
N HIS A 48 -25.46 -0.87 0.46
CA HIS A 48 -26.44 -0.71 -0.62
C HIS A 48 -25.81 -0.27 -1.96
N GLY A 49 -24.54 0.18 -1.96
CA GLY A 49 -23.88 0.63 -3.18
C GLY A 49 -24.19 2.08 -3.56
N ASN A 50 -24.66 2.90 -2.63
CA ASN A 50 -25.08 4.28 -2.91
C ASN A 50 -23.90 5.26 -2.92
N SER A 51 -23.12 5.25 -4.00
CA SER A 51 -21.95 6.12 -4.20
C SER A 51 -22.25 7.61 -3.97
N ASN A 52 -23.43 8.09 -4.39
CA ASN A 52 -23.84 9.49 -4.19
C ASN A 52 -24.02 9.85 -2.71
N ILE A 53 -24.66 8.98 -1.95
CA ILE A 53 -24.89 9.19 -0.51
C ILE A 53 -23.58 9.11 0.26
N VAL A 54 -22.69 8.17 -0.11
CA VAL A 54 -21.35 8.08 0.46
C VAL A 54 -20.57 9.38 0.25
N LYS A 55 -20.51 9.90 -0.98
CA LYS A 55 -19.88 11.21 -1.28
C LYS A 55 -20.47 12.33 -0.43
N LEU A 56 -21.78 12.40 -0.31
CA LEU A 56 -22.46 13.45 0.43
C LEU A 56 -22.17 13.39 1.94
N LEU A 57 -22.14 12.18 2.53
CA LEU A 57 -21.80 11.97 3.93
C LEU A 57 -20.37 12.42 4.23
N ILE A 58 -19.41 12.05 3.38
CA ILE A 58 -18.01 12.45 3.50
C ILE A 58 -17.86 13.98 3.38
N ASN A 59 -18.50 14.60 2.37
CA ASN A 59 -18.50 16.05 2.19
C ASN A 59 -19.10 16.82 3.38
N LYS A 60 -19.98 16.17 4.14
CA LYS A 60 -20.59 16.71 5.36
C LYS A 60 -19.73 16.53 6.62
N GLY A 61 -18.48 16.04 6.48
CA GLY A 61 -17.53 15.93 7.59
C GLY A 61 -17.42 14.54 8.20
N VAL A 62 -18.08 13.52 7.64
CA VAL A 62 -17.85 12.13 8.07
C VAL A 62 -16.45 11.70 7.64
N SER A 63 -15.63 11.27 8.60
CA SER A 63 -14.29 10.76 8.30
C SER A 63 -14.38 9.53 7.36
N PRO A 64 -13.55 9.45 6.30
CA PRO A 64 -13.48 8.25 5.45
C PRO A 64 -12.78 7.08 6.16
N ASN A 65 -11.98 7.35 7.20
CA ASN A 65 -11.25 6.37 8.02
C ASN A 65 -12.08 5.82 9.18
N ILE A 66 -13.40 5.82 9.01
CA ILE A 66 -14.31 5.47 10.09
C ILE A 66 -14.31 3.98 10.32
N GLN A 67 -14.40 3.61 11.58
CA GLN A 67 -14.46 2.22 12.02
C GLN A 67 -15.81 1.96 12.68
N VAL A 68 -16.54 0.93 12.23
CA VAL A 68 -17.72 0.44 12.94
C VAL A 68 -17.40 -0.95 13.46
N GLY A 69 -17.24 -1.06 14.77
CA GLY A 69 -16.75 -2.27 15.41
C GLY A 69 -15.30 -2.53 15.05
N ALA A 70 -15.02 -3.63 14.35
CA ALA A 70 -13.67 -4.05 13.97
C ALA A 70 -13.23 -3.54 12.59
N ILE A 71 -14.15 -3.11 11.72
CA ILE A 71 -13.89 -2.96 10.29
C ILE A 71 -14.01 -1.49 9.87
N HIS A 72 -13.08 -1.04 9.04
CA HIS A 72 -13.06 0.30 8.46
C HIS A 72 -13.99 0.41 7.24
N ALA A 73 -14.47 1.62 6.93
CA ALA A 73 -15.34 1.85 5.77
C ALA A 73 -14.72 1.35 4.45
N LEU A 74 -13.41 1.57 4.23
CA LEU A 74 -12.72 1.07 3.05
C LEU A 74 -12.73 -0.47 3.01
N SER A 75 -12.34 -1.14 4.10
CA SER A 75 -12.40 -2.60 4.22
C SER A 75 -13.82 -3.14 4.00
N TRP A 76 -14.84 -2.44 4.47
CA TRP A 76 -16.24 -2.82 4.23
C TRP A 76 -16.62 -2.71 2.76
N ALA A 77 -16.21 -1.64 2.07
CA ALA A 77 -16.40 -1.46 0.63
C ALA A 77 -15.69 -2.57 -0.16
N VAL A 78 -14.51 -3.00 0.27
CA VAL A 78 -13.76 -4.12 -0.33
C VAL A 78 -14.51 -5.44 -0.14
N ILE A 79 -14.94 -5.76 1.09
CA ILE A 79 -15.67 -7.01 1.40
C ILE A 79 -16.99 -7.09 0.62
N THR A 80 -17.67 -5.96 0.45
CA THR A 80 -18.96 -5.85 -0.26
C THR A 80 -18.81 -5.64 -1.77
N ASP A 81 -17.60 -5.71 -2.29
CA ASP A 81 -17.25 -5.58 -3.72
C ASP A 81 -17.77 -4.28 -4.37
N LYS A 82 -17.60 -3.16 -3.65
CA LYS A 82 -18.05 -1.82 -4.10
C LYS A 82 -16.86 -1.02 -4.63
N LEU A 83 -16.39 -1.36 -5.83
CA LEU A 83 -15.24 -0.73 -6.48
C LEU A 83 -15.33 0.80 -6.52
N GLU A 84 -16.46 1.35 -7.01
CA GLU A 84 -16.65 2.80 -7.10
C GLU A 84 -16.60 3.47 -5.72
N ILE A 85 -17.15 2.83 -4.70
CA ILE A 85 -17.17 3.36 -3.33
C ILE A 85 -15.78 3.28 -2.69
N ALA A 86 -15.04 2.20 -2.94
CA ALA A 86 -13.65 2.09 -2.51
C ALA A 86 -12.81 3.23 -3.11
N GLU A 87 -12.98 3.54 -4.40
CA GLU A 87 -12.30 4.66 -5.05
C GLU A 87 -12.67 6.00 -4.40
N ILE A 88 -13.96 6.25 -4.17
CA ILE A 88 -14.44 7.47 -3.49
C ILE A 88 -13.83 7.62 -2.10
N LEU A 89 -13.79 6.55 -1.31
CA LEU A 89 -13.24 6.57 0.04
C LEU A 89 -11.75 6.91 0.02
N ILE A 90 -10.99 6.28 -0.87
CA ILE A 90 -9.55 6.52 -1.02
C ILE A 90 -9.28 7.96 -1.47
N ASP A 91 -10.02 8.44 -2.49
CA ASP A 91 -9.88 9.82 -2.98
C ASP A 91 -10.27 10.86 -1.93
N SER A 92 -11.11 10.47 -0.97
CA SER A 92 -11.50 11.31 0.16
C SER A 92 -10.50 11.28 1.32
N GLY A 93 -9.42 10.50 1.22
CA GLY A 93 -8.38 10.38 2.25
C GLY A 93 -8.51 9.15 3.14
N ALA A 94 -9.20 8.09 2.70
CA ALA A 94 -9.12 6.81 3.38
C ALA A 94 -7.70 6.24 3.31
N ASP A 95 -7.18 5.74 4.42
CA ASP A 95 -5.88 5.09 4.49
C ASP A 95 -5.98 3.67 3.90
N VAL A 96 -5.37 3.51 2.73
CA VAL A 96 -5.29 2.24 1.99
C VAL A 96 -4.55 1.13 2.74
N ASN A 97 -3.74 1.50 3.74
CA ASN A 97 -2.88 0.62 4.52
C ASN A 97 -3.40 0.38 5.94
N GLN A 98 -4.54 0.96 6.31
CA GLN A 98 -5.06 0.86 7.66
C GLN A 98 -5.39 -0.59 8.00
N GLN A 99 -4.76 -1.10 9.05
CA GLN A 99 -5.01 -2.44 9.57
C GLN A 99 -6.23 -2.44 10.49
N ASP A 100 -7.08 -3.45 10.36
CA ASP A 100 -8.18 -3.72 11.29
C ASP A 100 -7.69 -4.41 12.59
N CYS A 101 -8.61 -4.84 13.46
CA CYS A 101 -8.24 -5.49 14.72
C CYS A 101 -7.58 -6.87 14.56
N TYR A 102 -7.58 -7.43 13.35
CA TYR A 102 -6.89 -8.67 12.99
C TYR A 102 -5.60 -8.39 12.21
N GLU A 103 -5.09 -7.15 12.27
CA GLU A 103 -3.92 -6.70 11.51
C GLU A 103 -4.12 -6.83 9.98
N THR A 104 -5.38 -6.94 9.54
CA THR A 104 -5.72 -7.17 8.13
C THR A 104 -5.91 -5.83 7.43
N THR A 105 -5.25 -5.64 6.28
CA THR A 105 -5.40 -4.43 5.44
C THR A 105 -6.50 -4.61 4.39
N PRO A 106 -7.02 -3.53 3.79
CA PRO A 106 -7.92 -3.62 2.64
C PRO A 106 -7.39 -4.52 1.51
N LEU A 107 -6.07 -4.57 1.31
CA LEU A 107 -5.45 -5.40 0.27
C LEU A 107 -5.55 -6.90 0.57
N HIS A 108 -5.43 -7.31 1.84
CA HIS A 108 -5.63 -8.72 2.25
C HIS A 108 -7.06 -9.18 1.95
N LEU A 109 -8.05 -8.30 2.16
CA LEU A 109 -9.47 -8.60 1.89
C LEU A 109 -9.81 -8.58 0.39
N ALA A 110 -9.05 -7.81 -0.40
CA ALA A 110 -9.30 -7.61 -1.82
C ALA A 110 -8.87 -8.79 -2.71
N ILE A 111 -8.17 -9.81 -2.19
CA ILE A 111 -7.61 -10.92 -2.99
C ILE A 111 -8.66 -11.67 -3.83
N ARG A 112 -9.94 -11.58 -3.47
CA ARG A 112 -11.07 -12.18 -4.20
C ARG A 112 -11.54 -11.34 -5.40
N ASN A 113 -11.16 -10.07 -5.45
CA ASN A 113 -11.62 -9.07 -6.41
C ASN A 113 -10.42 -8.40 -7.10
N PRO A 114 -9.93 -8.95 -8.24
CA PRO A 114 -8.73 -8.47 -8.92
C PRO A 114 -8.75 -6.98 -9.30
N ASP A 115 -9.93 -6.41 -9.58
CA ASP A 115 -10.04 -4.99 -9.93
C ASP A 115 -9.88 -4.07 -8.71
N ILE A 116 -10.34 -4.50 -7.54
CA ILE A 116 -10.08 -3.80 -6.27
C ILE A 116 -8.60 -3.91 -5.90
N VAL A 117 -7.95 -5.06 -6.15
CA VAL A 117 -6.50 -5.20 -5.97
C VAL A 117 -5.75 -4.17 -6.82
N LYS A 118 -6.06 -4.05 -8.11
CA LYS A 118 -5.44 -3.04 -8.99
C LYS A 118 -5.68 -1.62 -8.48
N LEU A 119 -6.90 -1.31 -8.04
CA LEU A 119 -7.24 0.00 -7.48
C LEU A 119 -6.37 0.31 -6.25
N LEU A 120 -6.31 -0.59 -5.27
CA LEU A 120 -5.55 -0.40 -4.04
C LEU A 120 -4.06 -0.23 -4.32
N ILE A 121 -3.48 -1.05 -5.19
CA ILE A 121 -2.06 -0.92 -5.60
C ILE A 121 -1.82 0.41 -6.29
N GLY A 122 -2.68 0.78 -7.24
CA GLY A 122 -2.59 2.07 -7.95
C GLY A 122 -2.70 3.29 -7.04
N LYS A 123 -3.29 3.13 -5.85
CA LYS A 123 -3.41 4.17 -4.82
C LYS A 123 -2.36 4.05 -3.71
N GLY A 124 -1.33 3.22 -3.89
CA GLY A 124 -0.18 3.14 -2.98
C GLY A 124 -0.35 2.17 -1.80
N ALA A 125 -1.14 1.11 -1.97
CA ALA A 125 -1.19 0.03 -0.98
C ALA A 125 0.19 -0.62 -0.80
N ASN A 126 0.60 -0.77 0.45
CA ASN A 126 1.82 -1.42 0.86
C ASN A 126 1.64 -2.94 0.79
N LEU A 127 2.35 -3.55 -0.17
CA LEU A 127 2.30 -4.99 -0.44
C LEU A 127 2.96 -5.85 0.65
N ASN A 128 3.71 -5.21 1.57
CA ASN A 128 4.55 -5.88 2.56
C ASN A 128 3.92 -5.97 3.95
N ILE A 129 2.72 -5.41 4.14
CA ILE A 129 2.03 -5.51 5.43
C ILE A 129 1.63 -6.96 5.64
N GLN A 130 1.89 -7.45 6.85
CA GLN A 130 1.51 -8.79 7.28
C GLN A 130 0.28 -8.71 8.18
N ASP A 131 -0.59 -9.71 8.06
CA ASP A 131 -1.68 -9.95 9.00
C ASP A 131 -1.19 -10.63 10.30
N ASN A 132 -2.13 -10.93 11.19
CA ASN A 132 -1.85 -11.60 12.47
C ASN A 132 -1.28 -13.03 12.33
N GLU A 133 -1.41 -13.67 11.17
CA GLU A 133 -0.81 -14.96 10.81
C GLU A 133 0.57 -14.79 10.16
N LYS A 134 1.09 -13.56 10.09
CA LYS A 134 2.34 -13.17 9.41
C LYS A 134 2.30 -13.37 7.91
N LYS A 135 1.10 -13.36 7.31
CA LYS A 135 0.90 -13.55 5.87
C LYS A 135 0.70 -12.20 5.21
N THR A 136 1.30 -12.05 4.03
CA THR A 136 1.01 -10.91 3.16
C THR A 136 -0.24 -11.17 2.32
N ALA A 137 -0.78 -10.14 1.68
CA ALA A 137 -1.87 -10.30 0.71
C ALA A 137 -1.50 -11.26 -0.44
N TYR A 138 -0.22 -11.34 -0.83
CA TYR A 138 0.24 -12.32 -1.81
C TYR A 138 0.16 -13.75 -1.26
N ASP A 139 0.64 -13.98 -0.04
CA ASP A 139 0.63 -15.30 0.59
C ASP A 139 -0.81 -15.83 0.72
N LEU A 140 -1.73 -14.99 1.21
CA LEU A 140 -3.15 -15.33 1.28
C LEU A 140 -3.75 -15.64 -0.10
N ALA A 141 -3.40 -14.87 -1.13
CA ALA A 141 -3.88 -15.11 -2.49
C ALA A 141 -3.38 -16.45 -3.05
N VAL A 142 -2.13 -16.84 -2.76
CA VAL A 142 -1.57 -18.15 -3.16
C VAL A 142 -2.23 -19.28 -2.39
N GLU A 143 -2.32 -19.19 -1.07
CA GLU A 143 -2.94 -20.22 -0.21
C GLU A 143 -4.42 -20.45 -0.55
N SER A 144 -5.14 -19.37 -0.86
CA SER A 144 -6.57 -19.42 -1.22
C SER A 144 -6.81 -19.72 -2.71
N ASN A 145 -5.76 -19.98 -3.49
CA ASN A 145 -5.81 -20.24 -4.93
C ASN A 145 -6.45 -19.10 -5.77
N HIS A 146 -6.27 -17.85 -5.34
CA HIS A 146 -6.65 -16.63 -6.07
C HIS A 146 -5.51 -16.16 -6.99
N ILE A 147 -5.27 -16.96 -8.03
CA ILE A 147 -4.13 -16.82 -8.95
C ILE A 147 -4.07 -15.45 -9.63
N ASP A 148 -5.21 -14.86 -10.00
CA ASP A 148 -5.26 -13.55 -10.65
C ASP A 148 -4.73 -12.43 -9.74
N ALA A 149 -5.18 -12.39 -8.49
CA ALA A 149 -4.71 -11.44 -7.50
C ALA A 149 -3.22 -11.65 -7.18
N ALA A 150 -2.80 -12.90 -6.98
CA ALA A 150 -1.40 -13.23 -6.76
C ALA A 150 -0.50 -12.78 -7.92
N ASN A 151 -0.94 -12.97 -9.17
CA ASN A 151 -0.21 -12.53 -10.36
C ASN A 151 -0.12 -11.00 -10.45
N ILE A 152 -1.20 -10.28 -10.14
CA ILE A 152 -1.19 -8.82 -10.12
C ILE A 152 -0.21 -8.30 -9.07
N ILE A 153 -0.31 -8.79 -7.83
CA ILE A 153 0.57 -8.37 -6.73
C ILE A 153 2.04 -8.70 -7.06
N ARG A 154 2.31 -9.92 -7.54
CA ARG A 154 3.66 -10.35 -7.95
C ARG A 154 4.23 -9.46 -9.05
N LYS A 155 3.45 -9.14 -10.07
CA LYS A 155 3.87 -8.28 -11.17
C LYS A 155 4.35 -6.92 -10.66
N GLU A 156 3.57 -6.31 -9.77
CA GLU A 156 3.86 -4.99 -9.21
C GLU A 156 5.10 -5.03 -8.30
N LEU A 157 5.28 -6.10 -7.51
CA LEU A 157 6.52 -6.34 -6.76
C LEU A 157 7.74 -6.45 -7.68
N THR A 158 7.67 -7.29 -8.72
CA THR A 158 8.75 -7.47 -9.69
C THR A 158 9.12 -6.14 -10.38
N GLN A 159 8.11 -5.35 -10.77
CA GLN A 159 8.34 -4.04 -11.38
C GLN A 159 9.02 -3.07 -10.40
N SER A 160 8.64 -3.07 -9.13
CA SER A 160 9.28 -2.24 -8.10
C SER A 160 10.77 -2.57 -7.93
N VAL A 161 11.13 -3.87 -8.00
CA VAL A 161 12.52 -4.34 -7.92
C VAL A 161 13.32 -3.87 -9.13
N ILE A 162 12.78 -4.08 -10.34
CA ILE A 162 13.45 -3.70 -11.59
C ILE A 162 13.66 -2.18 -11.62
N LYS A 163 12.63 -1.40 -11.32
CA LYS A 163 12.73 0.07 -11.27
C LYS A 163 13.78 0.52 -10.26
N THR A 164 13.78 -0.05 -9.06
CA THR A 164 14.78 0.25 -8.04
C THR A 164 16.19 -0.02 -8.56
N TYR A 165 16.39 -1.17 -9.21
CA TYR A 165 17.67 -1.55 -9.81
C TYR A 165 18.09 -0.58 -10.94
N GLU A 166 17.18 -0.20 -11.83
CA GLU A 166 17.43 0.77 -12.91
C GLU A 166 17.79 2.16 -12.39
N ASP A 167 17.01 2.71 -11.46
CA ASP A 167 17.23 4.02 -10.83
C ASP A 167 18.63 4.08 -10.17
N ARG A 168 19.05 2.97 -9.56
CA ARG A 168 20.37 2.85 -8.90
C ARG A 168 21.53 2.74 -9.90
N ILE A 169 21.36 2.04 -11.03
CA ILE A 169 22.36 2.03 -12.10
C ILE A 169 22.54 3.42 -12.69
N ILE A 170 21.44 4.14 -12.94
CA ILE A 170 21.47 5.51 -13.46
C ILE A 170 22.27 6.39 -12.51
N LEU A 171 21.89 6.40 -11.22
CA LEU A 171 22.59 7.18 -10.19
C LEU A 171 24.09 6.87 -10.13
N ALA A 172 24.46 5.59 -10.25
CA ALA A 172 25.84 5.19 -10.13
C ALA A 172 26.68 5.46 -11.39
N ASN A 173 26.05 5.50 -12.57
CA ASN A 173 26.70 5.97 -13.80
C ASN A 173 26.91 7.49 -13.81
N GLU A 174 26.06 8.24 -13.13
CA GLU A 174 26.22 9.69 -12.94
C GLU A 174 27.35 10.05 -11.96
N LEU A 175 27.81 9.10 -11.14
CA LEU A 175 28.92 9.27 -10.20
C LEU A 175 30.22 8.61 -10.73
N PRO A 176 31.23 9.38 -11.18
CA PRO A 176 32.43 8.84 -11.85
C PRO A 176 33.24 7.82 -11.04
N SER A 177 33.21 7.92 -9.70
CA SER A 177 33.89 7.02 -8.76
C SER A 177 33.17 5.67 -8.56
N VAL A 178 31.87 5.62 -8.81
CA VAL A 178 31.06 4.40 -8.64
C VAL A 178 31.00 3.62 -9.96
N ALA A 179 31.00 4.32 -11.09
CA ALA A 179 31.04 3.75 -12.44
C ALA A 179 32.26 2.85 -12.72
N SER A 180 33.42 3.11 -12.09
CA SER A 180 34.60 2.23 -12.21
C SER A 180 34.46 0.93 -11.43
N ASN A 181 33.80 0.96 -10.28
CA ASN A 181 33.64 -0.20 -9.38
C ASN A 181 32.48 -1.12 -9.80
N LEU A 182 31.40 -0.56 -10.33
CA LEU A 182 30.25 -1.34 -10.82
C LEU A 182 30.57 -2.24 -12.02
N LYS A 183 31.54 -1.85 -12.86
CA LYS A 183 32.02 -2.65 -14.00
C LYS A 183 32.61 -4.00 -13.58
N GLU A 184 33.10 -4.12 -12.34
CA GLU A 184 33.65 -5.37 -11.80
C GLU A 184 32.57 -6.26 -11.15
N SER A 185 31.40 -5.69 -10.82
CA SER A 185 30.30 -6.45 -10.26
C SER A 185 29.62 -7.29 -11.36
N LYS A 186 29.56 -8.62 -11.16
CA LYS A 186 28.80 -9.53 -12.04
C LYS A 186 27.30 -9.20 -12.15
N LEU A 187 26.80 -8.24 -11.36
CA LEU A 187 25.42 -7.74 -11.44
C LEU A 187 25.17 -6.94 -12.73
N PHE A 188 26.17 -6.25 -13.29
CA PHE A 188 26.02 -5.47 -14.53
C PHE A 188 25.80 -6.36 -15.77
N GLY A 189 26.11 -7.66 -15.65
CA GLY A 189 25.94 -8.64 -16.73
C GLY A 189 24.53 -9.24 -16.84
N LEU A 190 23.65 -9.00 -15.86
CA LEU A 190 22.24 -9.35 -15.98
C LEU A 190 21.56 -8.25 -16.78
N ASN A 191 21.31 -8.51 -18.07
CA ASN A 191 20.38 -7.66 -18.80
C ASN A 191 19.00 -7.71 -18.13
N THR A 192 18.21 -6.65 -18.27
CA THR A 192 16.88 -6.51 -17.65
C THR A 192 15.99 -7.74 -17.91
N TYR A 193 16.12 -8.35 -19.09
CA TYR A 193 15.44 -9.59 -19.46
C TYR A 193 15.81 -10.80 -18.59
N ALA A 194 17.09 -11.02 -18.29
CA ALA A 194 17.53 -12.13 -17.43
C ALA A 194 17.04 -11.93 -16.00
N LEU A 195 17.00 -10.68 -15.52
CA LEU A 195 16.44 -10.37 -14.21
C LEU A 195 14.93 -10.65 -14.20
N GLU A 196 14.18 -10.20 -15.21
CA GLU A 196 12.75 -10.50 -15.35
C GLU A 196 12.45 -12.01 -15.31
N GLU A 197 13.27 -12.81 -16.00
CA GLU A 197 13.08 -14.27 -16.04
C GLU A 197 13.35 -14.93 -14.69
N ILE A 198 14.40 -14.51 -13.98
CA ILE A 198 14.71 -15.00 -12.63
C ILE A 198 13.57 -14.65 -11.66
N LEU A 199 13.08 -13.41 -11.72
CA LEU A 199 12.05 -12.91 -10.81
C LEU A 199 10.69 -13.60 -10.96
N LYS A 200 10.39 -14.22 -12.12
CA LYS A 200 9.15 -15.01 -12.33
C LYS A 200 9.05 -16.25 -11.45
N HIS A 201 10.20 -16.79 -11.02
CA HIS A 201 10.26 -18.04 -10.27
C HIS A 201 10.45 -17.83 -8.76
N LEU A 202 10.58 -16.59 -8.31
CA LEU A 202 10.76 -16.24 -6.91
C LEU A 202 9.41 -16.08 -6.21
N ASN A 203 9.34 -16.55 -4.96
CA ASN A 203 8.21 -16.24 -4.09
C ASN A 203 8.36 -14.80 -3.54
N PHE A 204 7.34 -14.32 -2.82
CA PHE A 204 7.33 -12.98 -2.23
C PHE A 204 8.53 -12.72 -1.31
N ASN A 205 8.86 -13.66 -0.42
CA ASN A 205 9.96 -13.52 0.54
C ASN A 205 11.32 -13.44 -0.16
N ASP A 206 11.50 -14.20 -1.24
CA ASP A 206 12.70 -14.16 -2.06
C ASP A 206 12.81 -12.84 -2.84
N LEU A 207 11.69 -12.33 -3.38
CA LEU A 207 11.61 -11.01 -4.01
C LEU A 207 11.98 -9.91 -3.01
N GLN A 208 11.45 -9.98 -1.79
CA GLN A 208 11.72 -9.03 -0.71
C GLN A 208 13.19 -9.09 -0.26
N SER A 209 13.73 -10.29 -0.09
CA SER A 209 15.16 -10.50 0.22
C SER A 209 16.04 -9.90 -0.89
N LEU A 210 15.62 -10.01 -2.15
CA LEU A 210 16.33 -9.40 -3.27
C LEU A 210 16.27 -7.87 -3.21
N ILE A 211 15.12 -7.28 -2.88
CA ILE A 211 14.99 -5.82 -2.65
C ILE A 211 15.96 -5.37 -1.56
N GLU A 212 16.04 -6.10 -0.45
CA GLU A 212 16.93 -5.78 0.66
C GLU A 212 18.42 -5.94 0.28
N VAL A 213 18.78 -7.00 -0.42
CA VAL A 213 20.16 -7.23 -0.91
C VAL A 213 20.55 -6.16 -1.92
N CYS A 214 19.69 -5.84 -2.88
CA CYS A 214 19.90 -4.72 -3.79
C CYS A 214 20.03 -3.41 -3.02
N THR A 215 19.24 -3.24 -1.94
CA THR A 215 19.30 -2.08 -1.06
C THR A 215 20.66 -1.94 -0.40
N VAL A 216 21.09 -2.96 0.36
CA VAL A 216 22.32 -2.99 1.16
C VAL A 216 23.58 -2.96 0.30
N LYS A 217 23.64 -3.73 -0.79
CA LYS A 217 24.87 -3.86 -1.58
C LYS A 217 25.34 -2.52 -2.16
N LEU A 218 24.39 -1.70 -2.60
CA LEU A 218 24.66 -0.35 -3.08
C LEU A 218 25.05 0.64 -1.98
N TYR A 219 24.56 0.44 -0.75
CA TYR A 219 25.03 1.21 0.42
C TYR A 219 26.43 0.79 0.90
N THR A 220 26.80 -0.48 0.75
CA THR A 220 28.13 -0.96 1.14
C THR A 220 29.20 -0.57 0.12
N GLU A 221 28.90 -0.64 -1.18
CA GLU A 221 29.86 -0.27 -2.23
C GLU A 221 30.15 1.24 -2.28
N SER A 222 29.24 2.09 -1.79
CA SER A 222 29.49 3.54 -1.62
C SER A 222 30.42 3.86 -0.45
N ASN A 223 30.33 3.11 0.67
CA ASN A 223 31.10 3.38 1.89
C ASN A 223 32.47 2.69 1.95
N TYR A 224 32.66 1.54 1.29
CA TYR A 224 33.97 0.87 1.25
C TYR A 224 35.05 1.69 0.52
N ASN A 225 34.64 2.56 -0.42
CA ASN A 225 35.58 3.44 -1.14
C ASN A 225 36.00 4.67 -0.34
N THR A 226 35.14 5.22 0.52
CA THR A 226 35.50 6.36 1.38
C THR A 226 36.47 5.95 2.48
N ASP A 227 36.30 4.75 3.06
CA ASP A 227 37.16 4.30 4.17
C ASP A 227 38.54 3.82 3.70
N MET A 228 38.67 3.27 2.49
CA MET A 228 39.99 2.92 1.94
C MET A 228 40.79 4.15 1.47
N LEU A 229 40.12 5.22 1.01
CA LEU A 229 40.75 6.53 0.74
C LEU A 229 41.16 7.26 2.04
N ALA A 230 40.40 7.09 3.13
CA ALA A 230 40.76 7.63 4.44
C ALA A 230 41.95 6.89 5.09
N MET A 231 42.19 5.62 4.74
CA MET A 231 43.36 4.85 5.18
C MET A 231 44.60 4.98 4.26
N GLY A 232 44.53 5.78 3.20
CA GLY A 232 45.63 6.03 2.24
C GLY A 232 46.66 7.10 2.65
N GLY A 233 46.82 7.37 3.95
CA GLY A 233 47.73 8.41 4.46
C GLY A 233 49.04 7.85 5.04
N LYS A 234 50.13 7.98 4.26
CA LYS A 234 51.56 7.78 4.58
C LYS A 234 52.10 6.34 4.56
N LEU A 235 52.52 5.90 3.37
CA LEU A 235 53.82 5.23 3.25
C LEU A 235 54.92 6.30 3.33
N SER A 236 55.49 6.47 4.52
CA SER A 236 56.78 7.15 4.69
C SER A 236 57.84 6.26 4.06
N ILE A 237 58.29 6.61 2.86
CA ILE A 237 59.58 6.14 2.37
C ILE A 237 60.59 7.03 3.08
N ASP A 238 61.14 6.52 4.19
CA ASP A 238 62.35 7.10 4.78
C ASP A 238 63.52 6.72 3.86
N ASP A 239 63.85 7.64 2.95
CA ASP A 239 65.20 7.75 2.39
C ASP A 239 66.14 8.13 3.54
N ASN A 240 66.94 7.18 4.06
CA ASN A 240 68.39 7.33 4.29
C ASN A 240 68.99 6.19 5.15
N ASN A 241 70.16 5.73 4.67
CA ASN A 241 71.26 5.00 5.36
C ASN A 241 71.21 3.46 5.41
N ALA A 242 71.80 2.80 4.40
CA ALA A 242 73.23 2.42 4.41
C ALA A 242 73.67 1.92 3.02
#